data_AF-A0A1Y1S272-F1
#
_entry.id   AF-A0A1Y1S272-F1
#
_cell.length_a   1.000
_cell.length_b   1.000
_cell.length_c   1.000
_cell.angle_alpha   90.00
_cell.angle_beta   90.00
_cell.angle_gamma   90.00
#
_symmetry.space_group_name_H-M   'P 1'
#
loop_
_entity.id
_entity.type
_entity.pdbx_description
1 polymer ?
#
loop_
_entity_poly.entity_id
_entity_poly.type
_entity_poly.pdbx_seq_one_letter_code
_entity_poly.pdbx_strand_id
1 'polypeptide(L)'
;MEGSHDNIERELEECRRAYRKRTGQFTKLLKQSKEMTANLRLNFDGIVHLLGDVISQASPLMGGHTKRTAALARSIAQAMRLNPDRRRLVFYAASLHDLSLAGREQNWLDEENRDWLDHPDRSADLIAVVKNLGRIAATVRSHHEYYNGEGFPRGLRGEEIPLESRIITAALSYDRSVALRKVPVDTTLENMEAGGRFDPQVLEHLSSIIRSEDERRRRGDRLILLEELTPGMELADDLILANGLVLYPRGTILDEETRTRIINFDGMFPKSGLIRVYGAGQ
;
A
#
# COMPACT_ATOMS: atom_id res chain seq x y z
N MET A 1 -69.22 -13.38 -10.74
CA MET A 1 -68.12 -13.05 -9.80
C MET A 1 -66.82 -13.75 -10.18
N GLU A 2 -66.84 -14.96 -10.76
CA GLU A 2 -65.63 -15.69 -11.23
C GLU A 2 -64.78 -14.91 -12.25
N GLY A 3 -65.39 -14.25 -13.25
CA GLY A 3 -64.63 -13.51 -14.28
C GLY A 3 -63.83 -12.30 -13.77
N SER A 4 -64.11 -11.80 -12.56
CA SER A 4 -63.33 -10.72 -11.95
C SER A 4 -62.10 -11.25 -11.21
N HIS A 5 -62.14 -12.50 -10.73
CA HIS A 5 -61.03 -13.14 -10.03
C HIS A 5 -59.94 -13.59 -11.02
N ASP A 6 -60.34 -14.19 -12.14
CA ASP A 6 -59.43 -14.57 -13.24
C ASP A 6 -58.68 -13.36 -13.84
N ASN A 7 -59.36 -12.22 -13.97
CA ASN A 7 -58.71 -11.01 -14.49
C ASN A 7 -57.67 -10.45 -13.52
N ILE A 8 -57.94 -10.49 -12.22
CA ILE A 8 -57.00 -10.06 -11.17
C ILE A 8 -55.79 -10.99 -11.10
N GLU A 9 -55.98 -12.31 -11.21
CA GLU A 9 -54.87 -13.27 -11.24
C GLU A 9 -53.96 -13.08 -12.45
N ARG A 10 -54.55 -12.84 -13.62
CA ARG A 10 -53.80 -12.53 -14.84
C ARG A 10 -52.98 -11.25 -14.67
N GLU A 11 -53.60 -10.16 -14.19
CA GLU A 11 -52.90 -8.89 -13.95
C GLU A 11 -51.78 -9.02 -12.90
N LEU A 12 -51.99 -9.82 -11.84
CA LEU A 12 -50.97 -10.15 -10.84
C LEU A 12 -49.80 -10.91 -11.44
N GLU A 13 -50.05 -11.86 -12.34
CA GLU A 13 -49.00 -12.63 -13.00
C GLU A 13 -48.21 -11.78 -13.99
N GLU A 14 -48.87 -10.87 -14.72
CA GLU A 14 -48.19 -9.88 -15.56
C GLU A 14 -47.32 -8.93 -14.74
N CYS A 15 -47.84 -8.44 -13.61
CA CYS A 15 -47.10 -7.60 -12.67
C CYS A 15 -45.88 -8.34 -12.09
N ARG A 16 -46.05 -9.59 -11.65
CA ARG A 16 -44.95 -10.45 -11.16
C ARG A 16 -43.89 -10.68 -12.23
N ARG A 17 -44.30 -10.92 -13.48
CA ARG A 17 -43.39 -11.11 -14.63
C ARG A 17 -42.63 -9.83 -14.95
N ALA A 18 -43.30 -8.68 -14.98
CA ALA A 18 -42.68 -7.38 -15.18
C ALA A 18 -41.69 -7.05 -14.06
N TYR A 19 -42.07 -7.32 -12.80
CA TYR A 19 -41.21 -7.14 -11.63
C TYR A 19 -39.96 -8.02 -11.71
N ARG A 20 -40.10 -9.33 -11.99
CA ARG A 20 -38.96 -10.26 -12.18
C ARG A 20 -38.04 -9.83 -13.32
N LYS A 21 -38.60 -9.36 -14.44
CA LYS A 21 -37.81 -8.86 -15.58
C LYS A 21 -37.02 -7.61 -15.18
N ARG A 22 -37.64 -6.66 -14.48
CA ARG A 22 -37.01 -5.40 -14.05
C ARG A 22 -35.94 -5.64 -12.98
N THR A 23 -36.19 -6.52 -12.02
CA THR A 23 -35.18 -6.90 -11.01
C THR A 23 -34.01 -7.63 -11.65
N GLY A 24 -34.25 -8.52 -12.63
CA GLY A 24 -33.19 -9.15 -13.42
C GLY A 24 -32.35 -8.17 -14.25
N GLN A 25 -32.97 -7.13 -14.82
CA GLN A 25 -32.24 -6.06 -15.50
C GLN A 25 -31.40 -5.23 -14.53
N PHE A 26 -31.94 -4.90 -13.36
CA PHE A 26 -31.23 -4.12 -12.35
C PHE A 26 -30.03 -4.86 -11.77
N THR A 27 -30.16 -6.16 -11.45
CA THR A 27 -29.05 -6.98 -10.98
C THR A 27 -27.95 -7.11 -12.03
N LYS A 28 -28.30 -7.23 -13.32
CA LYS A 28 -27.33 -7.23 -14.42
C LYS A 28 -26.57 -5.90 -14.50
N LEU A 29 -27.26 -4.76 -14.43
CA LEU A 29 -26.64 -3.43 -14.44
C LEU A 29 -25.71 -3.22 -13.23
N LEU A 30 -26.12 -3.66 -12.05
CA LEU A 30 -25.28 -3.60 -10.84
C LEU A 30 -24.01 -4.43 -11.00
N LYS A 31 -24.11 -5.63 -11.58
CA LYS A 31 -22.95 -6.48 -11.87
C LYS A 31 -21.99 -5.78 -12.85
N GLN A 32 -22.51 -5.27 -13.95
CA GLN A 32 -21.72 -4.54 -14.96
C GLN A 32 -21.06 -3.28 -14.38
N SER A 33 -21.76 -2.54 -13.52
CA SER A 33 -21.21 -1.36 -12.85
C SER A 33 -20.06 -1.72 -11.90
N LYS A 34 -20.19 -2.82 -11.14
CA LYS A 34 -19.12 -3.33 -10.27
C LYS A 34 -17.90 -3.79 -11.08
N GLU A 35 -18.12 -4.52 -12.17
CA GLU A 35 -17.06 -4.96 -13.08
C GLU A 35 -16.33 -3.77 -13.72
N MET A 36 -17.08 -2.78 -14.21
CA MET A 36 -16.51 -1.55 -14.77
C MET A 36 -15.66 -0.82 -13.72
N THR A 37 -16.16 -0.70 -12.49
CA THR A 37 -15.42 -0.06 -11.39
C THR A 37 -14.15 -0.84 -11.05
N ALA A 38 -14.19 -2.17 -11.06
CA ALA A 38 -13.02 -3.01 -10.83
C ALA A 38 -11.98 -2.85 -11.96
N ASN A 39 -12.40 -2.84 -13.22
CA ASN A 39 -11.52 -2.64 -14.36
C ASN A 39 -10.86 -1.26 -14.35
N LEU A 40 -11.61 -0.21 -14.03
CA LEU A 40 -11.05 1.13 -13.88
C LEU A 40 -9.98 1.17 -12.78
N ARG A 41 -10.19 0.46 -11.67
CA ARG A 41 -9.20 0.35 -10.59
C ARG A 41 -7.94 -0.39 -11.05
N LEU A 42 -8.09 -1.55 -11.71
CA LEU A 42 -6.96 -2.32 -12.24
C LEU A 42 -6.15 -1.52 -13.26
N ASN A 43 -6.82 -0.81 -14.16
CA ASN A 43 -6.14 0.03 -15.14
C ASN A 43 -5.40 1.18 -14.45
N PHE A 44 -5.98 1.80 -13.43
CA PHE A 44 -5.32 2.87 -12.71
C PHE A 44 -4.10 2.38 -11.94
N ASP A 45 -4.19 1.22 -11.27
CA ASP A 45 -3.04 0.55 -10.66
C ASP A 45 -1.93 0.32 -11.70
N GLY A 46 -2.29 -0.24 -12.87
CA GLY A 46 -1.35 -0.46 -13.97
C GLY A 46 -0.69 0.81 -14.50
N ILE A 47 -1.44 1.91 -14.60
CA ILE A 47 -0.89 3.21 -15.02
C ILE A 47 0.09 3.77 -13.98
N VAL A 48 -0.23 3.69 -12.68
CA VAL A 48 0.68 4.16 -11.62
C VAL A 48 1.97 3.34 -11.63
N HIS A 49 1.88 2.02 -11.79
CA HIS A 49 3.06 1.16 -11.94
C HIS A 49 3.89 1.53 -13.17
N LEU A 50 3.25 1.72 -14.33
CA LEU A 50 3.92 2.14 -15.56
C LEU A 50 4.65 3.49 -15.37
N LEU A 51 4.01 4.48 -14.76
CA LEU A 51 4.64 5.77 -14.47
C LEU A 51 5.83 5.62 -13.51
N GLY A 52 5.70 4.79 -12.47
CA GLY A 52 6.81 4.45 -11.58
C GLY A 52 7.98 3.77 -12.31
N ASP A 53 7.71 2.96 -13.33
CA ASP A 53 8.74 2.34 -14.15
C ASP A 53 9.40 3.35 -15.10
N VAL A 54 8.65 4.33 -15.62
CA VAL A 54 9.22 5.45 -16.38
C VAL A 54 10.16 6.28 -15.51
N ILE A 55 9.76 6.60 -14.27
CA ILE A 55 10.65 7.27 -13.29
C ILE A 55 11.91 6.42 -13.06
N SER A 56 11.74 5.10 -12.88
CA SER A 56 12.85 4.17 -12.65
C SER A 56 13.82 4.09 -13.84
N GLN A 57 13.31 4.18 -15.08
CA GLN A 57 14.15 4.20 -16.28
C GLN A 57 14.91 5.52 -16.43
N ALA A 58 14.26 6.64 -16.11
CA ALA A 58 14.89 7.96 -16.15
C ALA A 58 15.93 8.14 -15.03
N SER A 59 15.70 7.53 -13.87
CA SER A 59 16.62 7.48 -12.74
C SER A 59 16.39 6.24 -11.87
N PRO A 60 17.27 5.22 -11.93
CA PRO A 60 17.13 4.03 -11.10
C PRO A 60 17.11 4.32 -9.60
N LEU A 61 17.86 5.34 -9.18
CA LEU A 61 17.91 5.77 -7.77
C LEU A 61 16.55 6.34 -7.34
N MET A 62 15.94 7.22 -8.14
CA MET A 62 14.59 7.77 -7.87
C MET A 62 13.52 6.71 -7.90
N GLY A 63 13.59 5.78 -8.87
CA GLY A 63 12.66 4.67 -8.97
C GLY A 63 12.68 3.79 -7.73
N GLY A 64 13.88 3.44 -7.25
CA GLY A 64 14.05 2.69 -6.01
C GLY A 64 13.49 3.43 -4.79
N HIS A 65 13.79 4.72 -4.67
CA HIS A 65 13.27 5.59 -3.61
C HIS A 65 11.74 5.62 -3.60
N THR A 66 11.13 5.96 -4.74
CA THR A 66 9.68 6.07 -4.90
C THR A 66 8.97 4.77 -4.54
N LYS A 67 9.50 3.63 -5.01
CA LYS A 67 8.94 2.30 -4.72
C LYS A 67 9.01 1.96 -3.22
N ARG A 68 10.13 2.22 -2.55
CA ARG A 68 10.29 1.96 -1.11
C ARG A 68 9.43 2.89 -0.26
N THR A 69 9.40 4.19 -0.57
CA THR A 69 8.53 5.18 0.07
C THR A 69 7.06 4.78 -0.06
N ALA A 70 6.59 4.39 -1.25
CA ALA A 70 5.21 3.98 -1.46
C ALA A 70 4.83 2.69 -0.74
N ALA A 71 5.73 1.70 -0.71
CA ALA A 71 5.52 0.47 0.04
C ALA A 71 5.41 0.73 1.55
N LEU A 72 6.34 1.52 2.10
CA LEU A 72 6.35 1.86 3.53
C LEU A 72 5.13 2.70 3.92
N ALA A 73 4.80 3.73 3.13
CA ALA A 73 3.61 4.57 3.34
C ALA A 73 2.32 3.74 3.35
N ARG A 74 2.20 2.76 2.44
CA ARG A 74 1.06 1.83 2.41
C ARG A 74 1.02 0.94 3.66
N SER A 75 2.16 0.44 4.13
CA SER A 75 2.26 -0.35 5.37
C SER A 75 1.83 0.46 6.59
N ILE A 76 2.26 1.73 6.71
CA ILE A 76 1.83 2.64 7.76
C ILE A 76 0.32 2.87 7.69
N ALA A 77 -0.22 3.20 6.51
CA ALA A 77 -1.65 3.39 6.32
C ALA A 77 -2.48 2.15 6.68
N GLN A 78 -1.93 0.95 6.47
CA GLN A 78 -2.53 -0.32 6.89
C GLN A 78 -2.47 -0.50 8.41
N ALA A 79 -1.35 -0.22 9.05
CA ALA A 79 -1.19 -0.29 10.50
C ALA A 79 -2.14 0.70 11.22
N MET A 80 -2.35 1.87 10.64
CA MET A 80 -3.34 2.89 11.07
C MET A 80 -4.80 2.49 10.77
N ARG A 81 -5.04 1.31 10.19
CA ARG A 81 -6.38 0.79 9.84
C ARG A 81 -7.18 1.71 8.91
N LEU A 82 -6.51 2.46 8.03
CA LEU A 82 -7.21 3.25 7.02
C LEU A 82 -8.01 2.34 6.08
N ASN A 83 -9.16 2.81 5.62
CA ASN A 83 -10.00 2.05 4.69
C ASN A 83 -9.26 1.80 3.35
N PRO A 84 -9.69 0.80 2.55
CA PRO A 84 -8.99 0.41 1.32
C PRO A 84 -8.76 1.56 0.33
N ASP A 85 -9.72 2.50 0.21
CA ASP A 85 -9.60 3.61 -0.73
C ASP A 85 -8.57 4.65 -0.28
N ARG A 86 -8.49 4.95 1.03
CA ARG A 86 -7.45 5.81 1.59
C ARG A 86 -6.06 5.17 1.50
N ARG A 87 -5.94 3.86 1.73
CA ARG A 87 -4.66 3.15 1.56
C ARG A 87 -4.15 3.21 0.12
N ARG A 88 -5.06 3.08 -0.87
CA ARG A 88 -4.72 3.27 -2.29
C ARG A 88 -4.30 4.70 -2.59
N LEU A 89 -5.03 5.69 -2.07
CA LEU A 89 -4.68 7.09 -2.22
C LEU A 89 -3.25 7.37 -1.72
N VAL A 90 -2.90 6.90 -0.51
CA VAL A 90 -1.54 7.01 0.04
C VAL A 90 -0.52 6.36 -0.89
N PHE A 91 -0.79 5.13 -1.34
CA PHE A 91 0.09 4.41 -2.24
C PHE A 91 0.31 5.16 -3.56
N TYR A 92 -0.75 5.69 -4.18
CA TYR A 92 -0.64 6.42 -5.44
C TYR A 92 0.07 7.76 -5.28
N ALA A 93 -0.26 8.51 -4.24
CA ALA A 93 0.39 9.79 -3.96
C ALA A 93 1.89 9.58 -3.67
N ALA A 94 2.24 8.58 -2.85
CA ALA A 94 3.62 8.22 -2.59
C ALA A 94 4.35 7.72 -3.85
N SER A 95 3.64 7.06 -4.78
CA SER A 95 4.25 6.60 -6.04
C SER A 95 4.52 7.72 -7.04
N LEU A 96 3.90 8.89 -6.87
CA LEU A 96 3.94 9.99 -7.83
C LEU A 96 4.44 11.31 -7.22
N HIS A 97 4.93 11.30 -5.97
CA HIS A 97 5.31 12.53 -5.25
C HIS A 97 6.41 13.33 -5.95
N ASP A 98 7.41 12.63 -6.49
CA ASP A 98 8.56 13.20 -7.21
C ASP A 98 8.37 13.20 -8.74
N LEU A 99 7.14 13.06 -9.25
CA LEU A 99 6.90 12.91 -10.70
C LEU A 99 7.53 14.04 -11.55
N SER A 100 7.51 15.28 -11.06
CA SER A 100 8.09 16.43 -11.77
C SER A 100 9.62 16.46 -11.81
N LEU A 101 10.30 15.64 -10.99
CA LEU A 101 11.75 15.50 -10.96
C LEU A 101 12.27 14.38 -11.86
N ALA A 102 11.38 13.62 -12.52
CA ALA A 102 11.77 12.53 -13.42
C ALA A 102 12.75 13.03 -14.50
N GLY A 103 13.93 12.40 -14.57
CA GLY A 103 15.00 12.77 -15.51
C GLY A 103 15.84 14.00 -15.11
N ARG A 104 15.70 14.49 -13.87
CA ARG A 104 16.47 15.64 -13.31
C ARG A 104 17.31 15.24 -12.10
N GLU A 105 18.14 14.21 -12.25
CA GLU A 105 18.89 13.61 -11.12
C GLU A 105 19.76 14.60 -10.35
N GLN A 106 20.42 15.55 -11.03
CA GLN A 106 21.26 16.56 -10.38
C GLN A 106 20.47 17.45 -9.40
N ASN A 107 19.18 17.67 -9.66
CA ASN A 107 18.34 18.57 -8.89
C ASN A 107 17.65 17.87 -7.72
N TRP A 108 17.72 16.54 -7.65
CA TRP A 108 17.09 15.73 -6.61
C TRP A 108 17.90 15.67 -5.31
N LEU A 109 19.21 15.89 -5.39
CA LEU A 109 20.12 15.84 -4.25
C LEU A 109 20.40 17.22 -3.63
N ASP A 110 20.07 18.29 -4.36
CA ASP A 110 20.27 19.67 -3.94
C ASP A 110 18.96 20.22 -3.35
N GLU A 111 18.83 20.14 -2.03
CA GLU A 111 17.63 20.57 -1.31
C GLU A 111 17.43 22.10 -1.30
N GLU A 112 18.45 22.87 -1.70
CA GLU A 112 18.37 24.33 -1.85
C GLU A 112 17.96 24.72 -3.29
N ASN A 113 17.93 23.76 -4.21
CA ASN A 113 17.59 24.00 -5.60
C ASN A 113 16.13 24.45 -5.75
N ARG A 114 15.89 25.43 -6.61
CA ARG A 114 14.52 25.85 -6.93
C ARG A 114 13.66 24.70 -7.48
N ASP A 115 14.23 23.84 -8.32
CA ASP A 115 13.50 22.68 -8.82
C ASP A 115 13.09 21.75 -7.67
N TRP A 116 13.94 21.58 -6.67
CA TRP A 116 13.59 20.82 -5.48
C TRP A 116 12.51 21.52 -4.65
N LEU A 117 12.59 22.82 -4.42
CA LEU A 117 11.58 23.52 -3.62
C LEU A 117 10.20 23.56 -4.32
N ASP A 118 10.17 23.67 -5.65
CA ASP A 118 8.94 23.78 -6.45
C ASP A 118 8.34 22.41 -6.84
N HIS A 119 9.05 21.29 -6.66
CA HIS A 119 8.57 19.98 -7.13
C HIS A 119 7.25 19.51 -6.50
N PRO A 120 6.90 19.79 -5.22
CA PRO A 120 5.64 19.33 -4.66
C PRO A 120 4.44 19.94 -5.42
N ASP A 121 4.50 21.24 -5.72
CA ASP A 121 3.47 21.93 -6.49
C ASP A 121 3.45 21.45 -7.94
N ARG A 122 4.61 21.31 -8.59
CA ARG A 122 4.69 20.85 -9.99
C ARG A 122 4.20 19.41 -10.16
N SER A 123 4.59 18.49 -9.28
CA SER A 123 4.09 17.12 -9.30
C SER A 123 2.58 17.08 -9.06
N ALA A 124 2.07 17.89 -8.12
CA ALA A 124 0.64 18.01 -7.89
C ALA A 124 -0.12 18.57 -9.11
N ASP A 125 0.42 19.57 -9.78
CA ASP A 125 -0.19 20.17 -10.97
C ASP A 125 -0.24 19.18 -12.15
N LEU A 126 0.82 18.39 -12.36
CA LEU A 126 0.84 17.31 -13.35
C LEU A 126 -0.26 16.27 -13.08
N ILE A 127 -0.46 15.90 -11.82
CA ILE A 127 -1.50 14.94 -11.41
C ILE A 127 -2.90 15.56 -11.55
N ALA A 128 -3.05 16.85 -11.22
CA ALA A 128 -4.34 17.55 -11.22
C ALA A 128 -4.97 17.71 -12.62
N VAL A 129 -4.18 17.53 -13.69
CA VAL A 129 -4.71 17.44 -15.07
C VAL A 129 -5.81 16.38 -15.18
N VAL A 130 -5.70 15.30 -14.41
CA VAL A 130 -6.75 14.28 -14.32
C VAL A 130 -7.73 14.68 -13.22
N LYS A 131 -8.92 15.17 -13.62
CA LYS A 131 -9.95 15.73 -12.73
C LYS A 131 -10.25 14.90 -11.46
N ASN A 132 -10.26 13.57 -11.58
CA ASN A 132 -10.61 12.68 -10.47
C ASN A 132 -9.46 12.42 -9.48
N LEU A 133 -8.26 12.97 -9.71
CA LEU A 133 -7.08 12.74 -8.86
C LEU A 133 -6.79 13.92 -7.92
N GLY A 134 -7.73 14.86 -7.75
CA GLY A 134 -7.52 16.05 -6.91
C GLY A 134 -7.06 15.73 -5.47
N ARG A 135 -7.56 14.64 -4.87
CA ARG A 135 -7.10 14.21 -3.53
C ARG A 135 -5.66 13.70 -3.54
N ILE A 136 -5.24 13.01 -4.61
CA ILE A 136 -3.86 12.56 -4.78
C ILE A 136 -2.96 13.77 -4.99
N ALA A 137 -3.36 14.70 -5.87
CA ALA A 137 -2.62 15.94 -6.11
C ALA A 137 -2.47 16.77 -4.83
N ALA A 138 -3.52 16.95 -4.04
CA ALA A 138 -3.45 17.65 -2.76
C ALA A 138 -2.50 16.94 -1.77
N THR A 139 -2.52 15.61 -1.75
CA THR A 139 -1.65 14.80 -0.89
C THR A 139 -0.18 14.96 -1.30
N VAL A 140 0.09 14.86 -2.60
CA VAL A 140 1.42 15.11 -3.17
C VAL A 140 1.87 16.51 -2.87
N ARG A 141 1.02 17.53 -2.99
CA ARG A 141 1.46 18.91 -2.78
C ARG A 141 2.03 19.19 -1.38
N SER A 142 1.53 18.49 -0.36
CA SER A 142 1.92 18.69 1.04
C SER A 142 2.89 17.64 1.57
N HIS A 143 3.52 16.84 0.70
CA HIS A 143 4.37 15.72 1.15
C HIS A 143 5.70 16.15 1.80
N HIS A 144 6.08 17.43 1.67
CA HIS A 144 7.22 18.06 2.34
C HIS A 144 6.84 18.95 3.53
N GLU A 145 5.55 19.00 3.89
CA GLU A 145 5.10 19.73 5.07
C GLU A 145 5.46 18.96 6.34
N TYR A 146 5.93 19.67 7.37
CA TYR A 146 6.25 19.09 8.66
C TYR A 146 5.18 19.44 9.69
N TYR A 147 4.91 18.50 10.59
CA TYR A 147 3.88 18.61 11.61
C TYR A 147 4.08 19.84 12.53
N ASN A 148 5.33 20.29 12.72
CA ASN A 148 5.68 21.50 13.47
C ASN A 148 5.47 22.82 12.70
N GLY A 149 5.20 22.79 11.38
CA GLY A 149 5.01 23.96 10.52
C GLY A 149 6.27 24.45 9.81
N GLU A 150 7.43 23.80 9.99
CA GLU A 150 8.71 24.19 9.38
C GLU A 150 8.94 23.57 7.99
N GLY A 151 7.92 22.91 7.44
CA GLY A 151 7.97 22.31 6.12
C GLY A 151 7.60 23.28 5.00
N PHE A 152 7.49 22.75 3.79
CA PHE A 152 7.21 23.51 2.57
C PHE A 152 6.23 22.73 1.66
N PRO A 153 5.55 23.37 0.68
CA PRO A 153 5.71 24.75 0.23
C PRO A 153 4.90 25.82 0.99
N ARG A 154 3.97 25.43 1.87
CA ARG A 154 3.00 26.36 2.49
C ARG A 154 3.19 26.56 3.99
N GLY A 155 4.03 25.75 4.65
CA GLY A 155 4.23 25.84 6.09
C GLY A 155 3.00 25.43 6.88
N LEU A 156 2.26 24.43 6.39
CA LEU A 156 1.07 23.89 7.07
C LEU A 156 1.49 23.24 8.39
N ARG A 157 0.66 23.36 9.43
CA ARG A 157 0.99 22.81 10.75
C ARG A 157 -0.03 21.78 11.23
N GLY A 158 0.46 20.74 11.91
CA GLY A 158 -0.36 19.76 12.57
C GLY A 158 -1.37 19.08 11.63
N GLU A 159 -2.65 19.20 11.96
CA GLU A 159 -3.75 18.57 11.22
C GLU A 159 -4.21 19.36 9.98
N GLU A 160 -3.65 20.55 9.73
CA GLU A 160 -3.83 21.24 8.44
C GLU A 160 -3.22 20.44 7.29
N ILE A 161 -2.21 19.62 7.60
CA ILE A 161 -1.58 18.68 6.66
C ILE A 161 -2.49 17.46 6.50
N PRO A 162 -2.87 17.09 5.26
CA PRO A 162 -3.62 15.86 5.01
C PRO A 162 -2.93 14.66 5.69
N LEU A 163 -3.71 13.78 6.36
CA LEU A 163 -3.13 12.62 7.03
C LEU A 163 -2.30 11.76 6.06
N GLU A 164 -2.80 11.60 4.84
CA GLU A 164 -2.11 10.88 3.78
C GLU A 164 -0.75 11.51 3.42
N SER A 165 -0.61 12.84 3.50
CA SER A 165 0.67 13.53 3.32
C SER A 165 1.60 13.29 4.51
N ARG A 166 1.09 13.38 5.75
CA ARG A 166 1.87 13.11 6.98
C ARG A 166 2.49 11.70 6.96
N ILE A 167 1.73 10.71 6.49
CA ILE A 167 2.22 9.33 6.29
C ILE A 167 3.36 9.29 5.28
N ILE A 168 3.21 9.98 4.15
CA ILE A 168 4.23 10.01 3.08
C ILE A 168 5.49 10.71 3.57
N THR A 169 5.37 11.86 4.25
CA THR A 169 6.51 12.63 4.78
C THR A 169 7.36 11.78 5.72
N ALA A 170 6.75 10.99 6.60
CA ALA A 170 7.47 10.09 7.50
C ALA A 170 8.17 8.96 6.72
N ALA A 171 7.46 8.28 5.81
CA ALA A 171 8.02 7.20 5.00
C ALA A 171 9.19 7.68 4.11
N LEU A 172 9.02 8.83 3.47
CA LEU A 172 10.00 9.53 2.64
C LEU A 172 11.28 9.85 3.42
N SER A 173 11.11 10.47 4.60
CA SER A 173 12.24 10.91 5.43
C SER A 173 13.04 9.71 5.98
N TYR A 174 12.34 8.64 6.33
CA TYR A 174 12.97 7.38 6.72
C TYR A 174 13.77 6.77 5.56
N ASP A 175 13.17 6.63 4.36
CA ASP A 175 13.87 6.05 3.21
C ASP A 175 15.11 6.86 2.83
N ARG A 176 15.00 8.19 2.76
CA ARG A 176 16.17 9.03 2.43
C ARG A 176 17.28 8.89 3.47
N SER A 177 16.96 8.78 4.75
CA SER A 177 17.95 8.63 5.83
C SER A 177 18.66 7.28 5.79
N VAL A 178 17.90 6.18 5.67
CA VAL A 178 18.46 4.83 5.72
C VAL A 178 19.02 4.38 4.37
N ALA A 179 18.25 4.53 3.29
CA ALA A 179 18.60 3.98 1.99
C ALA A 179 19.63 4.86 1.25
N LEU A 180 19.51 6.19 1.32
CA LEU A 180 20.41 7.11 0.61
C LEU A 180 21.59 7.54 1.49
N ARG A 181 21.31 8.06 2.70
CA ARG A 181 22.35 8.60 3.60
C ARG A 181 23.04 7.54 4.45
N LYS A 182 22.57 6.29 4.41
CA LYS A 182 23.13 5.15 5.17
C LYS A 182 23.20 5.39 6.67
N VAL A 183 22.30 6.21 7.20
CA VAL A 183 22.18 6.42 8.65
C VAL A 183 21.63 5.13 9.29
N PRO A 184 22.19 4.67 10.42
CA PRO A 184 21.65 3.52 11.15
C PRO A 184 20.16 3.69 11.48
N VAL A 185 19.43 2.57 11.53
CA VAL A 185 17.99 2.56 11.79
C VAL A 185 17.65 3.22 13.12
N ASP A 186 18.34 2.81 14.20
CA ASP A 186 18.09 3.31 15.54
C ASP A 186 18.30 4.84 15.61
N THR A 187 19.42 5.34 15.08
CA THR A 187 19.71 6.78 14.98
C THR A 187 18.70 7.52 14.10
N THR A 188 18.21 6.90 13.02
CA THR A 188 17.18 7.51 12.17
C THR A 188 15.89 7.72 12.95
N LEU A 189 15.43 6.70 13.69
CA LEU A 189 14.20 6.79 14.48
C LEU A 189 14.34 7.83 15.61
N GLU A 190 15.46 7.84 16.33
CA GLU A 190 15.75 8.86 17.35
C GLU A 190 15.71 10.29 16.79
N ASN A 191 16.32 10.51 15.63
CA ASN A 191 16.31 11.81 14.96
C ASN A 191 14.92 12.22 14.45
N MET A 192 14.09 11.26 14.06
CA MET A 192 12.70 11.53 13.65
C MET A 192 11.81 11.84 14.86
N GLU A 193 12.07 11.22 16.01
CA GLU A 193 11.37 11.54 17.27
C GLU A 193 11.80 12.93 17.80
N ALA A 194 13.03 13.34 17.52
CA ALA A 194 13.53 14.66 17.84
C ALA A 194 12.94 15.76 16.91
N GLY A 195 12.57 16.90 17.50
CA GLY A 195 12.23 18.12 16.74
C GLY A 195 10.77 18.25 16.28
N GLY A 196 9.91 17.27 16.55
CA GLY A 196 8.46 17.40 16.33
C GLY A 196 8.02 17.56 14.87
N ARG A 197 8.89 17.20 13.91
CA ARG A 197 8.64 17.35 12.47
C ARG A 197 7.58 16.38 11.93
N PHE A 198 7.35 15.29 12.62
CA PHE A 198 6.44 14.23 12.18
C PHE A 198 5.26 14.12 13.14
N ASP A 199 4.13 13.69 12.58
CA ASP A 199 2.95 13.36 13.37
C ASP A 199 3.27 12.21 14.34
N PRO A 200 3.07 12.38 15.66
CA PRO A 200 3.38 11.35 16.65
C PRO A 200 2.66 10.02 16.40
N GLN A 201 1.41 10.03 15.92
CA GLN A 201 0.66 8.80 15.64
C GLN A 201 1.25 8.06 14.44
N VAL A 202 1.65 8.79 13.41
CA VAL A 202 2.29 8.20 12.22
C VAL A 202 3.65 7.61 12.60
N LEU A 203 4.43 8.33 13.41
CA LEU A 203 5.76 7.92 13.83
C LEU A 203 5.72 6.67 14.71
N GLU A 204 4.75 6.55 15.62
CA GLU A 204 4.54 5.34 16.42
C GLU A 204 4.36 4.09 15.54
N HIS A 205 3.48 4.19 14.52
CA HIS A 205 3.25 3.08 13.59
C HIS A 205 4.48 2.78 12.72
N LEU A 206 5.19 3.81 12.24
CA LEU A 206 6.44 3.63 11.51
C LEU A 206 7.48 2.90 12.36
N SER A 207 7.76 3.40 13.57
CA SER A 207 8.73 2.80 14.49
C SER A 207 8.39 1.35 14.83
N SER A 208 7.11 1.04 15.03
CA SER A 208 6.66 -0.35 15.26
C SER A 208 6.95 -1.26 14.06
N ILE A 209 6.63 -0.83 12.85
CA ILE A 209 6.90 -1.59 11.62
C ILE A 209 8.40 -1.83 11.47
N ILE A 210 9.21 -0.77 11.55
CA ILE A 210 10.65 -0.83 11.33
C ILE A 210 11.35 -1.69 12.38
N ARG A 211 11.03 -1.54 13.67
CA ARG A 211 11.60 -2.39 14.73
C ARG A 211 11.24 -3.85 14.52
N SER A 212 10.00 -4.15 14.10
CA SER A 212 9.60 -5.52 13.81
C SER A 212 10.38 -6.13 12.65
N GLU A 213 10.65 -5.35 11.59
CA GLU A 213 11.44 -5.76 10.43
C GLU A 213 12.93 -5.90 10.76
N ASP A 214 13.48 -4.99 11.58
CA ASP A 214 14.88 -5.03 11.97
C ASP A 214 15.15 -6.18 12.95
N GLU A 215 14.26 -6.44 13.92
CA GLU A 215 14.36 -7.63 14.76
C GLU A 215 14.26 -8.92 13.95
N ARG A 216 13.37 -8.96 12.95
CA ARG A 216 13.25 -10.10 12.01
C ARG A 216 14.59 -10.33 11.30
N ARG A 217 15.15 -9.27 10.72
CA ARG A 217 16.44 -9.30 10.03
C ARG A 217 17.61 -9.68 10.95
N ARG A 218 17.67 -9.14 12.17
CA ARG A 218 18.70 -9.49 13.19
C ARG A 218 18.58 -10.95 13.63
N ARG A 219 17.36 -11.50 13.66
CA ARG A 219 17.11 -12.93 13.91
C ARG A 219 17.47 -13.82 12.71
N GLY A 220 17.84 -13.24 11.56
CA GLY A 220 18.31 -13.98 10.39
C GLY A 220 17.21 -14.73 9.66
N ASP A 221 15.97 -14.23 9.69
CA ASP A 221 14.88 -14.80 8.93
C ASP A 221 15.16 -14.76 7.42
N ARG A 222 14.74 -15.80 6.70
CA ARG A 222 14.87 -15.93 5.25
C ARG A 222 13.52 -16.25 4.66
N LEU A 223 13.25 -15.68 3.49
CA LEU A 223 12.11 -16.05 2.67
C LEU A 223 12.58 -17.13 1.69
N ILE A 224 11.99 -18.31 1.74
CA ILE A 224 12.35 -19.47 0.91
C ILE A 224 11.11 -20.02 0.21
N LEU A 225 11.32 -20.77 -0.87
CA LEU A 225 10.25 -21.53 -1.50
C LEU A 225 9.83 -22.69 -0.60
N LEU A 226 8.57 -23.11 -0.72
CA LEU A 226 8.04 -24.24 0.04
C LEU A 226 8.83 -25.54 -0.22
N GLU A 227 9.34 -25.69 -1.45
CA GLU A 227 10.20 -26.81 -1.86
C GLU A 227 11.58 -26.79 -1.19
N GLU A 228 12.07 -25.61 -0.80
CA GLU A 228 13.36 -25.39 -0.12
C GLU A 228 13.27 -25.63 1.40
N LEU A 229 12.08 -25.92 1.94
CA LEU A 229 11.94 -26.27 3.35
C LEU A 229 12.73 -27.53 3.66
N THR A 230 13.63 -27.44 4.62
CA THR A 230 14.35 -28.58 5.19
C THR A 230 13.95 -28.78 6.66
N PRO A 231 13.97 -30.04 7.15
CA PRO A 231 13.80 -30.29 8.58
C PRO A 231 14.87 -29.56 9.39
N GLY A 232 14.48 -29.04 10.56
CA GLY A 232 15.32 -28.24 11.44
C GLY A 232 15.19 -26.72 11.21
N MET A 233 14.55 -26.27 10.13
CA MET A 233 14.15 -24.87 9.98
C MET A 233 13.02 -24.52 10.96
N GLU A 234 13.00 -23.29 11.46
CA GLU A 234 11.94 -22.79 12.35
C GLU A 234 11.05 -21.79 11.61
N LEU A 235 9.72 -21.91 11.68
CA LEU A 235 8.81 -20.95 11.05
C LEU A 235 8.94 -19.56 11.69
N ALA A 236 9.25 -18.57 10.86
CA ALA A 236 9.42 -17.18 11.31
C ALA A 236 8.11 -16.39 11.39
N ASP A 237 7.07 -16.82 10.67
CA ASP A 237 5.71 -16.28 10.72
C ASP A 237 4.71 -17.45 10.92
N ASP A 238 3.49 -17.15 11.38
CA ASP A 238 2.40 -18.13 11.39
C ASP A 238 2.11 -18.60 9.97
N LEU A 239 1.93 -19.91 9.79
CA LEU A 239 1.52 -20.48 8.53
C LEU A 239 -0.01 -20.60 8.52
N ILE A 240 -0.66 -19.71 7.77
CA ILE A 240 -2.12 -19.54 7.77
C ILE A 240 -2.69 -20.00 6.43
N LEU A 241 -3.70 -20.87 6.46
CA LEU A 241 -4.45 -21.33 5.30
C LEU A 241 -5.32 -20.20 4.72
N ALA A 242 -5.75 -20.34 3.46
CA ALA A 242 -6.56 -19.34 2.75
C ALA A 242 -7.92 -19.06 3.43
N ASN A 243 -8.41 -20.00 4.24
CA ASN A 243 -9.63 -19.85 5.05
C ASN A 243 -9.39 -19.14 6.39
N GLY A 244 -8.15 -18.71 6.68
CA GLY A 244 -7.78 -17.99 7.91
C GLY A 244 -7.42 -18.87 9.10
N LEU A 245 -7.42 -20.20 8.96
CA LEU A 245 -6.96 -21.11 10.02
C LEU A 245 -5.43 -21.15 10.07
N VAL A 246 -4.88 -20.99 11.26
CA VAL A 246 -3.44 -21.19 11.52
C VAL A 246 -3.16 -22.70 11.45
N LEU A 247 -2.37 -23.12 10.46
CA LEU A 247 -1.91 -24.50 10.32
C LEU A 247 -0.76 -24.79 11.29
N TYR A 248 0.20 -23.88 11.35
CA TYR A 248 1.31 -23.92 12.31
C TYR A 248 1.61 -22.53 12.85
N PRO A 249 1.79 -22.37 14.17
CA PRO A 249 2.20 -21.10 14.74
C PRO A 249 3.67 -20.81 14.42
N ARG A 250 4.03 -19.53 14.46
CA ARG A 250 5.41 -19.06 14.51
C ARG A 250 6.18 -19.78 15.63
N GLY A 251 7.45 -20.09 15.37
CA GLY A 251 8.33 -20.80 16.31
C GLY A 251 8.25 -22.32 16.19
N THR A 252 7.42 -22.85 15.28
CA THR A 252 7.38 -24.28 14.98
C THR A 252 8.68 -24.70 14.30
N ILE A 253 9.40 -25.64 14.92
CA ILE A 253 10.54 -26.31 14.30
C ILE A 253 9.98 -27.39 13.37
N LEU A 254 10.39 -27.35 12.11
CA LEU A 254 9.94 -28.29 11.09
C LEU A 254 10.65 -29.62 11.26
N ASP A 255 9.89 -30.68 11.51
CA ASP A 255 10.35 -32.06 11.31
C ASP A 255 9.87 -32.58 9.93
N GLU A 256 10.26 -33.80 9.57
CA GLU A 256 9.87 -34.41 8.28
C GLU A 256 8.35 -34.53 8.11
N GLU A 257 7.61 -34.78 9.20
CA GLU A 257 6.15 -34.90 9.18
C GLU A 257 5.48 -33.54 8.93
N THR A 258 5.95 -32.51 9.62
CA THR A 258 5.50 -31.13 9.49
C THR A 258 5.79 -30.59 8.09
N ARG A 259 7.00 -30.82 7.57
CA ARG A 259 7.38 -30.47 6.19
C ARG A 259 6.45 -31.14 5.17
N THR A 260 6.25 -32.45 5.30
CA THR A 260 5.39 -33.22 4.39
C THR A 260 3.95 -32.69 4.41
N ARG A 261 3.41 -32.37 5.60
CA ARG A 261 2.09 -31.74 5.73
C ARG A 261 2.05 -30.39 5.02
N ILE A 262 3.03 -29.52 5.25
CA ILE A 262 3.08 -28.20 4.62
C ILE A 262 3.08 -28.32 3.10
N ILE A 263 3.89 -29.22 2.53
CA ILE A 263 3.92 -29.51 1.08
C ILE A 263 2.55 -29.99 0.57
N ASN A 264 1.88 -30.87 1.30
CA ASN A 264 0.56 -31.37 0.90
C ASN A 264 -0.54 -30.29 0.95
N PHE A 265 -0.33 -29.18 1.68
CA PHE A 265 -1.26 -28.06 1.77
C PHE A 265 -0.90 -26.86 0.86
N ASP A 266 0.13 -26.98 0.01
CA ASP A 266 0.67 -25.86 -0.80
C ASP A 266 -0.41 -25.07 -1.57
N GLY A 267 -1.36 -25.77 -2.22
CA GLY A 267 -2.47 -25.15 -2.95
C GLY A 267 -3.53 -24.43 -2.10
N MET A 268 -3.39 -24.44 -0.77
CA MET A 268 -4.32 -23.84 0.18
C MET A 268 -3.73 -22.63 0.92
N PHE A 269 -2.50 -22.19 0.64
CA PHE A 269 -1.94 -20.98 1.25
C PHE A 269 -2.28 -19.71 0.44
N PRO A 270 -2.54 -18.57 1.12
CA PRO A 270 -2.91 -17.31 0.48
C PRO A 270 -1.74 -16.54 -0.17
N LYS A 271 -0.50 -17.06 -0.10
CA LYS A 271 0.72 -16.46 -0.66
C LYS A 271 1.39 -17.43 -1.64
N SER A 272 2.16 -16.85 -2.56
CA SER A 272 2.84 -17.41 -3.76
C SER A 272 3.83 -18.58 -3.55
N GLY A 273 3.59 -19.51 -2.61
CA GLY A 273 4.48 -20.65 -2.33
C GLY A 273 5.75 -20.27 -1.54
N LEU A 274 5.78 -19.09 -0.91
CA LEU A 274 6.92 -18.58 -0.15
C LEU A 274 6.65 -18.64 1.35
N ILE A 275 7.59 -19.21 2.10
CA ILE A 275 7.54 -19.37 3.56
C ILE A 275 8.75 -18.68 4.19
N ARG A 276 8.54 -18.07 5.35
CA ARG A 276 9.59 -17.40 6.09
C ARG A 276 10.08 -18.30 7.22
N VAL A 277 11.39 -18.51 7.32
CA VAL A 277 12.03 -19.41 8.29
C VAL A 277 13.29 -18.83 8.92
N TYR A 278 13.67 -19.31 10.10
CA TYR A 278 15.01 -19.19 10.70
C TYR A 278 15.80 -20.49 10.50
N GLY A 279 17.13 -20.41 10.37
CA GLY A 279 18.01 -21.60 10.25
C GLY A 279 18.54 -21.87 8.83
N ALA A 280 19.50 -22.80 8.71
CA ALA A 280 20.40 -22.91 7.57
C ALA A 280 19.73 -23.48 6.30
N GLY A 281 19.59 -22.61 5.28
CA GLY A 281 19.81 -23.05 3.91
C GLY A 281 21.32 -23.23 3.71
N GLN A 282 21.75 -24.47 3.51
CA GLN A 282 22.99 -24.78 2.80
C GLN A 282 22.68 -24.85 1.31
#